data_AF-A0A3D3EVQ8-F1
#
_entry.id   AF-A0A3D3EVQ8-F1
#
_cell.length_a   1.000
_cell.length_b   1.000
_cell.length_c   1.000
_cell.angle_alpha   90.00
_cell.angle_beta   90.00
_cell.angle_gamma   90.00
#
_symmetry.space_group_name_H-M   'P 1'
#
loop_
_entity.id
_entity.type
_entity.pdbx_description
1 polymer ?
#
loop_
_entity_poly.entity_id
_entity_poly.type
_entity_poly.pdbx_seq_one_letter_code
_entity_poly.pdbx_strand_id
1 'polypeptide(L)'
;MSKRLITMLLFISLAFNLAVLGSIIWLRLHIPRTVHRERSRNEWVRLPEHIHHDQNDPEIRQMRVEYDNQKVNLMRSLAGDNYVEKDIIAIIDSSLTAQTNLEKELGHRLLDIRKQMSSEEAEKYFGARADMLQRRINRYRDIRNRRLEDEKNIDNRTYPHDGRRRPLRPESQ
;
A
#
# COMPACT_ATOMS: atom_id res chain seq x y z
N MET A 1 -61.17 -21.21 -4.02
CA MET A 1 -60.41 -20.11 -3.38
C MET A 1 -61.39 -19.05 -2.90
N SER A 2 -61.51 -18.81 -1.59
CA SER A 2 -62.49 -17.82 -1.09
C SER A 2 -61.98 -16.41 -1.37
N LYS A 3 -62.89 -15.49 -1.74
CA LYS A 3 -62.55 -14.08 -2.01
C LYS A 3 -61.76 -13.44 -0.86
N ARG A 4 -62.05 -13.87 0.39
CA ARG A 4 -61.38 -13.45 1.63
C ARG A 4 -59.90 -13.86 1.68
N LEU A 5 -59.57 -15.05 1.18
CA LEU A 5 -58.20 -15.56 1.18
C LEU A 5 -57.34 -14.81 0.13
N ILE A 6 -57.94 -14.47 -1.01
CA ILE A 6 -57.29 -13.65 -2.04
C ILE A 6 -57.01 -12.23 -1.51
N THR A 7 -57.97 -11.59 -0.83
CA THR A 7 -57.73 -10.27 -0.23
C THR A 7 -56.67 -10.33 0.87
N MET A 8 -56.67 -11.36 1.72
CA MET A 8 -55.60 -11.52 2.73
C MET A 8 -54.22 -11.65 2.09
N LEU A 9 -54.07 -12.47 1.06
CA LEU A 9 -52.80 -12.61 0.32
C LEU A 9 -52.37 -11.30 -0.34
N LEU A 10 -53.32 -10.51 -0.85
CA LEU A 10 -53.05 -9.19 -1.43
C LEU A 10 -52.47 -8.24 -0.39
N PHE A 11 -53.06 -8.17 0.80
CA PHE A 11 -52.55 -7.32 1.89
C PHE A 11 -51.18 -7.75 2.39
N ILE A 12 -50.94 -9.07 2.49
CA ILE A 12 -49.61 -9.60 2.87
C ILE A 12 -48.57 -9.23 1.81
N SER A 13 -48.89 -9.40 0.53
CA SER A 13 -48.00 -9.00 -0.57
C SER A 13 -47.73 -7.49 -0.57
N LEU A 14 -48.75 -6.66 -0.31
CA LEU A 14 -48.61 -5.22 -0.26
C LEU A 14 -47.71 -4.78 0.92
N ALA A 15 -47.94 -5.35 2.10
CA ALA A 15 -47.13 -5.06 3.29
C ALA A 15 -45.66 -5.46 3.09
N PHE A 16 -45.41 -6.62 2.47
CA PHE A 16 -44.06 -7.07 2.17
C PHE A 16 -43.35 -6.14 1.18
N ASN A 17 -44.04 -5.71 0.12
CA ASN A 17 -43.48 -4.74 -0.83
C ASN A 17 -43.15 -3.40 -0.17
N LEU A 18 -44.03 -2.90 0.70
CA LEU A 18 -43.78 -1.66 1.47
C LEU A 18 -42.59 -1.81 2.43
N ALA A 19 -42.46 -2.96 3.10
CA ALA A 19 -41.33 -3.24 3.99
C ALA A 19 -39.99 -3.27 3.23
N VAL A 20 -39.95 -3.89 2.05
CA VAL A 20 -38.75 -3.94 1.20
C VAL A 20 -38.39 -2.55 0.68
N LEU A 21 -39.36 -1.79 0.17
CA LEU A 21 -39.11 -0.42 -0.29
C LEU A 21 -38.64 0.47 0.87
N GLY A 22 -39.31 0.39 2.02
CA GLY A 22 -38.96 1.13 3.23
C GLY A 22 -37.55 0.79 3.70
N SER A 23 -37.17 -0.49 3.68
CA SER A 23 -35.82 -0.94 4.03
C SER A 23 -34.76 -0.37 3.09
N ILE A 24 -34.99 -0.39 1.77
CA ILE A 24 -34.06 0.17 0.78
C ILE A 24 -33.88 1.69 0.98
N ILE A 25 -34.97 2.40 1.24
CA ILE A 25 -34.93 3.86 1.49
C ILE A 25 -34.18 4.13 2.80
N TRP A 26 -34.50 3.40 3.87
CA TRP A 26 -33.83 3.53 5.17
C TRP A 26 -32.34 3.24 5.09
N LEU A 27 -31.95 2.15 4.40
CA LEU A 27 -30.56 1.79 4.13
C LEU A 27 -29.85 2.88 3.32
N ARG A 28 -30.50 3.46 2.28
CA ARG A 28 -29.89 4.55 1.50
C ARG A 28 -29.71 5.86 2.27
N LEU A 29 -30.59 6.15 3.24
CA LEU A 29 -30.54 7.37 4.04
C LEU A 29 -29.63 7.25 5.26
N HIS A 30 -29.58 6.07 5.90
CA HIS A 30 -28.87 5.86 7.16
C HIS A 30 -27.58 5.07 7.05
N ILE A 31 -27.33 4.31 5.97
CA ILE A 31 -25.95 3.92 5.69
C ILE A 31 -25.25 5.21 5.28
N PRO A 32 -24.27 5.72 6.05
CA PRO A 32 -23.43 6.79 5.54
C PRO A 32 -22.90 6.27 4.23
N ARG A 33 -23.26 6.92 3.11
CA ARG A 33 -22.61 6.68 1.81
C ARG A 33 -21.17 6.54 2.19
N THR A 34 -20.59 5.34 2.03
CA THR A 34 -19.18 5.12 2.32
C THR A 34 -18.55 6.29 1.65
N VAL A 35 -18.03 7.25 2.43
CA VAL A 35 -17.37 8.43 1.89
C VAL A 35 -16.51 7.77 0.86
N HIS A 36 -16.78 8.06 -0.43
CA HIS A 36 -15.84 7.67 -1.45
C HIS A 36 -14.59 8.22 -0.82
N ARG A 37 -13.72 7.33 -0.31
CA ARG A 37 -12.36 7.68 0.00
C ARG A 37 -12.02 8.23 -1.35
N GLU A 38 -12.08 9.56 -1.49
CA GLU A 38 -11.42 10.28 -2.54
C GLU A 38 -10.10 9.58 -2.45
N ARG A 39 -9.88 8.67 -3.42
CA ARG A 39 -8.65 7.92 -3.53
C ARG A 39 -7.70 9.05 -3.35
N SER A 40 -7.03 9.12 -2.19
CA SER A 40 -6.15 10.23 -1.86
C SER A 40 -5.33 10.27 -3.10
N ARG A 41 -5.63 11.25 -3.96
CA ARG A 41 -5.05 11.31 -5.29
C ARG A 41 -3.68 11.62 -4.81
N ASN A 42 -2.81 10.58 -4.77
CA ASN A 42 -1.46 10.72 -4.32
C ASN A 42 -1.01 11.93 -5.11
N GLU A 43 -0.93 13.06 -4.42
CA GLU A 43 -0.79 14.35 -5.07
C GLU A 43 0.69 14.35 -5.36
N TRP A 44 1.03 13.58 -6.39
CA TRP A 44 2.38 13.42 -6.86
C TRP A 44 2.79 14.83 -7.17
N VAL A 45 3.71 15.37 -6.36
CA VAL A 45 4.22 16.72 -6.54
C VAL A 45 4.77 16.76 -7.95
N ARG A 46 4.05 17.47 -8.83
CA ARG A 46 4.40 17.54 -10.24
C ARG A 46 5.60 18.44 -10.37
N LEU A 47 6.53 18.05 -11.24
CA LEU A 47 7.60 18.95 -11.65
C LEU A 47 6.97 20.14 -12.39
N PRO A 48 7.50 21.35 -12.21
CA PRO A 48 7.20 22.49 -13.09
C PRO A 48 7.36 22.11 -14.57
N GLU A 49 6.49 22.67 -15.42
CA GLU A 49 6.36 22.25 -16.82
C GLU A 49 7.60 22.54 -17.68
N HIS A 50 8.40 23.55 -17.32
CA HIS A 50 9.63 23.90 -18.03
C HIS A 50 10.83 23.01 -17.69
N ILE A 51 10.69 22.11 -16.72
CA ILE A 51 11.80 21.26 -16.29
C ILE A 51 11.84 20.02 -17.15
N HIS A 52 12.96 19.88 -17.86
CA HIS A 52 13.25 18.68 -18.61
C HIS A 52 13.82 17.62 -17.68
N HIS A 53 13.03 16.58 -17.46
CA HIS A 53 13.46 15.39 -16.73
C HIS A 53 13.21 14.18 -17.62
N ASP A 54 14.29 13.53 -18.06
CA ASP A 54 14.18 12.23 -18.70
C ASP A 54 13.84 11.18 -17.63
N GLN A 55 12.55 10.84 -17.57
CA GLN A 55 12.03 9.82 -16.67
C GLN A 55 12.47 8.41 -17.10
N ASN A 56 12.90 8.22 -18.34
CA ASN A 56 13.19 6.92 -18.96
C ASN A 56 14.67 6.75 -19.29
N ASP A 57 15.53 7.26 -18.42
CA ASP A 57 16.94 7.16 -18.65
C ASP A 57 17.42 5.69 -18.66
N PRO A 58 18.08 5.25 -19.75
CA PRO A 58 18.49 3.87 -19.92
C PRO A 58 19.55 3.45 -18.90
N GLU A 59 20.43 4.35 -18.47
CA GLU A 59 21.52 4.05 -17.54
C GLU A 59 20.96 3.79 -16.14
N ILE A 60 20.08 4.67 -15.64
CA ILE A 60 19.41 4.44 -14.33
C ILE A 60 18.58 3.17 -14.38
N ARG A 61 17.90 2.92 -15.49
CA ARG A 61 17.13 1.68 -15.65
C ARG A 61 18.04 0.46 -15.57
N GLN A 62 19.19 0.49 -16.21
CA GLN A 62 20.18 -0.58 -16.15
C GLN A 62 20.71 -0.78 -14.72
N MET A 63 21.08 0.29 -14.02
CA MET A 63 21.54 0.22 -12.62
C MET A 63 20.49 -0.38 -11.69
N ARG A 64 19.19 -0.06 -11.89
CA ARG A 64 18.10 -0.67 -11.13
C ARG A 64 17.99 -2.17 -11.39
N VAL A 65 18.06 -2.58 -12.65
CA VAL A 65 18.04 -4.00 -13.04
C VAL A 65 19.22 -4.74 -12.43
N GLU A 66 20.42 -4.15 -12.44
CA GLU A 66 21.60 -4.74 -11.83
C GLU A 66 21.42 -4.93 -10.32
N TYR A 67 20.96 -3.89 -9.60
CA TYR A 67 20.68 -4.00 -8.17
C TYR A 67 19.59 -5.03 -7.86
N ASP A 68 18.53 -5.09 -8.66
CA ASP A 68 17.47 -6.10 -8.52
C ASP A 68 18.00 -7.52 -8.74
N ASN A 69 18.87 -7.72 -9.73
CA ASN A 69 19.53 -9.00 -9.98
C ASN A 69 20.41 -9.43 -8.81
N GLN A 70 21.15 -8.51 -8.19
CA GLN A 70 21.96 -8.81 -6.99
C GLN A 70 21.08 -9.29 -5.83
N LYS A 71 19.91 -8.66 -5.60
CA LYS A 71 18.95 -9.13 -4.59
C LYS A 71 18.42 -10.53 -4.91
N VAL A 72 18.08 -10.80 -6.17
CA VAL A 72 17.61 -12.14 -6.58
C VAL A 72 18.70 -13.18 -6.35
N ASN A 73 19.96 -12.88 -6.71
CA ASN A 73 21.10 -13.76 -6.49
C ASN A 73 21.34 -14.02 -5.01
N LEU A 74 21.22 -12.99 -4.17
CA LEU A 74 21.30 -13.13 -2.72
C LEU A 74 20.21 -14.07 -2.20
N MET A 75 18.95 -13.87 -2.61
CA MET A 75 17.84 -14.73 -2.17
C MET A 75 18.02 -16.18 -2.61
N ARG A 76 18.52 -16.42 -3.83
CA ARG A 76 18.80 -17.77 -4.33
C ARG A 76 19.94 -18.44 -3.56
N SER A 77 21.00 -17.70 -3.27
CA SER A 77 22.15 -18.22 -2.52
C SER A 77 21.80 -18.56 -1.08
N LEU A 78 20.92 -17.76 -0.46
CA LEU A 78 20.39 -18.04 0.88
C LEU A 78 19.38 -19.19 0.91
N ALA A 79 18.71 -19.48 -0.22
CA ALA A 79 17.73 -20.55 -0.31
C ALA A 79 18.33 -21.93 -0.61
N GLY A 80 19.61 -22.01 -1.00
CA GLY A 80 20.28 -23.26 -1.33
C GLY A 80 20.67 -24.07 -0.09
N ASP A 81 20.64 -25.40 -0.19
CA ASP A 81 20.96 -26.32 0.92
C ASP A 81 22.42 -26.22 1.40
N ASN A 82 23.35 -25.83 0.51
CA ASN A 82 24.77 -25.62 0.81
C ASN A 82 25.11 -24.13 0.72
N TYR A 83 24.75 -23.35 1.75
CA TYR A 83 25.11 -21.95 1.79
C TYR A 83 26.60 -21.78 2.14
N VAL A 84 27.31 -20.98 1.35
CA VAL A 84 28.72 -20.61 1.60
C VAL A 84 28.74 -19.16 2.04
N GLU A 85 29.04 -18.93 3.32
CA GLU A 85 29.01 -17.59 3.92
C GLU A 85 29.87 -16.57 3.17
N LYS A 86 31.07 -16.98 2.73
CA LYS A 86 31.98 -16.12 1.97
C LYS A 86 31.36 -15.60 0.67
N ASP A 87 30.62 -16.45 -0.05
CA ASP A 87 29.99 -16.08 -1.31
C ASP A 87 28.79 -15.16 -1.09
N ILE A 88 28.04 -15.39 -0.01
CA ILE A 88 26.93 -14.53 0.41
C ILE A 88 27.44 -13.13 0.79
N ILE A 89 28.52 -13.04 1.56
CA ILE A 89 29.14 -11.76 1.92
C ILE A 89 29.58 -11.01 0.64
N ALA A 90 30.20 -11.71 -0.31
CA ALA A 90 30.60 -11.10 -1.58
C ALA A 90 29.38 -10.56 -2.38
N ILE A 91 28.25 -11.28 -2.39
CA ILE A 91 27.00 -10.81 -3.02
C ILE A 91 26.46 -9.58 -2.27
N ILE A 92 26.51 -9.57 -0.93
CA ILE A 92 26.07 -8.42 -0.13
C ILE A 92 26.92 -7.18 -0.45
N ASP A 93 28.25 -7.31 -0.49
CA ASP A 93 29.16 -6.20 -0.79
C ASP A 93 28.95 -5.67 -2.21
N SER A 94 28.74 -6.57 -3.18
CA SER A 94 28.40 -6.19 -4.55
C SER A 94 27.05 -5.47 -4.62
N SER A 95 26.05 -5.93 -3.87
CA SER A 95 24.72 -5.32 -3.80
C SER A 95 24.77 -3.92 -3.18
N LEU A 96 25.56 -3.74 -2.11
CA LEU A 96 25.78 -2.44 -1.48
C LEU A 96 26.49 -1.45 -2.41
N THR A 97 27.46 -1.94 -3.19
CA THR A 97 28.16 -1.12 -4.19
C THR A 97 27.20 -0.67 -5.29
N ALA A 98 26.38 -1.59 -5.82
CA ALA A 98 25.37 -1.27 -6.84
C ALA A 98 24.32 -0.28 -6.31
N GLN A 99 23.84 -0.47 -5.07
CA GLN A 99 22.92 0.47 -4.42
C GLN A 99 23.56 1.85 -4.25
N THR A 100 24.79 1.91 -3.77
CA THR A 100 25.51 3.17 -3.56
C THR A 100 25.66 3.95 -4.86
N ASN A 101 26.03 3.27 -5.94
CA ASN A 101 26.17 3.89 -7.26
C ASN A 101 24.82 4.41 -7.78
N LEU A 102 23.76 3.60 -7.67
CA LEU A 102 22.41 4.01 -8.05
C LEU A 102 21.95 5.25 -7.26
N GLU A 103 22.15 5.27 -5.94
CA GLU A 103 21.74 6.41 -5.10
C GLU A 103 22.54 7.68 -5.42
N LYS A 104 23.85 7.56 -5.71
CA LYS A 104 24.67 8.70 -6.17
C LYS A 104 24.12 9.30 -7.45
N GLU A 105 23.83 8.48 -8.44
CA GLU A 105 23.32 8.94 -9.74
C GLU A 105 21.91 9.54 -9.63
N LEU A 106 21.05 8.97 -8.80
CA LEU A 106 19.75 9.59 -8.48
C LEU A 106 19.92 10.94 -7.76
N GLY A 107 20.90 11.05 -6.87
CA GLY A 107 21.26 12.30 -6.20
C GLY A 107 21.73 13.38 -7.19
N HIS A 108 22.63 13.03 -8.10
CA HIS A 108 23.09 13.95 -9.15
C HIS A 108 21.94 14.47 -10.02
N ARG A 109 20.99 13.60 -10.40
CA ARG A 109 19.79 14.03 -11.13
C ARG A 109 18.90 14.98 -10.36
N LEU A 110 18.72 14.76 -9.06
CA LEU A 110 17.98 15.69 -8.22
C LEU A 110 18.66 17.07 -8.19
N LEU A 111 19.99 17.10 -8.18
CA LEU A 111 20.75 18.36 -8.29
C LEU A 111 20.55 19.01 -9.66
N ASP A 112 20.55 18.25 -10.75
CA ASP A 112 20.35 18.81 -12.09
C ASP A 112 18.94 19.34 -12.29
N ILE A 113 17.92 18.69 -11.71
CA ILE A 113 16.56 19.22 -11.61
C ILE A 113 16.56 20.51 -10.80
N ARG A 114 17.23 20.53 -9.63
CA ARG A 114 17.30 21.72 -8.77
C ARG A 114 17.95 22.91 -9.47
N LYS A 115 18.97 22.69 -10.31
CA LYS A 115 19.64 23.75 -11.09
C LYS A 115 18.70 24.42 -12.10
N GLN A 116 17.66 23.72 -12.57
CA GLN A 116 16.66 24.24 -13.51
C GLN A 116 15.52 25.02 -12.84
N MET A 117 15.48 25.04 -11.50
CA MET A 117 14.41 25.67 -10.71
C MET A 117 14.82 27.03 -10.15
N SER A 118 13.85 27.94 -10.07
CA SER A 118 13.97 29.10 -9.18
C SER A 118 13.99 28.66 -7.70
N SER A 119 14.42 29.55 -6.80
CA SER A 119 14.41 29.24 -5.37
C SER A 119 12.99 28.96 -4.85
N GLU A 120 11.99 29.71 -5.31
CA GLU A 120 10.59 29.54 -4.92
C GLU A 120 10.00 28.22 -5.44
N GLU A 121 10.30 27.87 -6.69
CA GLU A 121 9.88 26.59 -7.29
C GLU A 121 10.50 25.40 -6.57
N ALA A 122 11.79 25.50 -6.23
CA ALA A 122 12.51 24.48 -5.49
C ALA A 122 11.93 24.31 -4.08
N GLU A 123 11.65 25.40 -3.37
CA GLU A 123 11.02 25.35 -2.04
C GLU A 123 9.67 24.64 -2.10
N LYS A 124 8.83 25.01 -3.07
CA LYS A 124 7.52 24.37 -3.25
C LYS A 124 7.65 22.88 -3.61
N TYR A 125 8.50 22.54 -4.58
CA TYR A 125 8.65 21.17 -5.08
C TYR A 125 9.32 20.24 -4.06
N PHE A 126 10.49 20.62 -3.55
CA PHE A 126 11.26 19.79 -2.61
C PHE A 126 10.67 19.83 -1.21
N GLY A 127 10.08 20.95 -0.78
CA GLY A 127 9.35 21.03 0.49
C GLY A 127 8.16 20.08 0.53
N ALA A 128 7.32 20.08 -0.52
CA ALA A 128 6.20 19.14 -0.62
C ALA A 128 6.67 17.67 -0.66
N ARG A 129 7.77 17.37 -1.35
CA ARG A 129 8.38 16.03 -1.36
C ARG A 129 8.88 15.61 0.02
N ALA A 130 9.52 16.51 0.76
CA ALA A 130 9.98 16.25 2.13
C ALA A 130 8.80 15.96 3.07
N ASP A 131 7.73 16.75 2.98
CA ASP A 131 6.50 16.53 3.76
C ASP A 131 5.87 15.17 3.47
N MET A 132 5.82 14.76 2.19
CA MET A 132 5.33 13.43 1.81
C MET A 132 6.16 12.31 2.43
N LEU A 133 7.50 12.44 2.44
CA LEU A 133 8.39 11.47 3.06
C LEU A 133 8.16 11.43 4.58
N GLN A 134 8.04 12.58 5.23
CA GLN A 134 7.78 12.65 6.67
C GLN A 134 6.46 11.99 7.05
N ARG A 135 5.39 12.26 6.29
CA ARG A 135 4.09 11.58 6.46
C ARG A 135 4.21 10.07 6.29
N ARG A 136 5.01 9.60 5.33
CA ARG A 136 5.25 8.16 5.12
C ARG A 136 5.97 7.54 6.32
N ILE A 137 7.02 8.18 6.84
CA ILE A 137 7.75 7.74 8.04
C ILE A 137 6.80 7.64 9.24
N ASN A 138 6.00 8.67 9.48
CA ASN A 138 5.05 8.70 10.58
C ASN A 138 4.03 7.56 10.47
N ARG A 139 3.46 7.32 9.28
CA ARG A 139 2.55 6.18 9.06
C ARG A 139 3.18 4.83 9.39
N TYR A 140 4.44 4.60 9.02
CA TYR A 140 5.12 3.34 9.37
C TYR A 140 5.35 3.23 10.88
N ARG A 141 5.68 4.34 11.54
CA ARG A 141 5.81 4.39 13.00
C ARG A 141 4.48 4.05 13.68
N ASP A 142 3.37 4.62 13.22
CA ASP A 142 2.05 4.36 13.77
C ASP A 142 1.64 2.90 13.60
N ILE A 143 1.88 2.31 12.42
CA ILE A 143 1.61 0.88 12.18
C ILE A 143 2.45 0.00 13.11
N ARG A 144 3.73 0.33 13.30
CA ARG A 144 4.60 -0.41 14.21
C ARG A 144 4.11 -0.31 15.65
N ASN A 145 3.75 0.89 16.12
CA ASN A 145 3.27 1.11 17.48
C ASN A 145 1.98 0.32 17.75
N ARG A 146 1.04 0.31 16.80
CA ARG A 146 -0.18 -0.51 16.91
C ARG A 146 0.12 -2.00 17.06
N ARG A 147 1.07 -2.54 16.29
CA ARG A 147 1.48 -3.95 16.42
C ARG A 147 2.08 -4.24 17.80
N LEU A 148 2.92 -3.35 18.31
CA LEU A 148 3.50 -3.50 19.65
C LEU A 148 2.45 -3.40 20.76
N GLU A 149 1.44 -2.54 20.59
CA GLU A 149 0.29 -2.47 21.51
C GLU A 149 -0.56 -3.75 21.45
N ASP A 150 -0.81 -4.28 20.26
CA ASP A 150 -1.51 -5.55 20.07
C ASP A 150 -0.74 -6.72 20.72
N GLU A 151 0.59 -6.81 20.52
CA GLU A 151 1.46 -7.82 21.15
C GLU A 151 1.41 -7.72 22.69
N LYS A 152 1.56 -6.52 23.27
CA LYS A 152 1.44 -6.31 24.72
C LYS A 152 0.04 -6.65 25.26
N ASN A 153 -1.01 -6.39 24.49
CA ASN A 153 -2.37 -6.73 24.87
C ASN A 153 -2.67 -8.23 24.74
N ILE A 154 -1.96 -8.95 23.87
CA ILE A 154 -2.01 -10.42 23.77
C ILE A 154 -1.33 -11.03 25.00
N ASP A 155 -0.14 -10.54 25.37
CA ASP A 155 0.61 -11.05 26.54
C ASP A 155 -0.13 -10.82 27.87
N ASN A 156 -0.92 -9.74 27.97
CA ASN A 156 -1.74 -9.44 29.14
C ASN A 156 -3.11 -10.15 29.17
N ARG A 157 -3.51 -10.86 28.10
CA ARG A 157 -4.76 -11.65 28.06
C ARG A 157 -4.48 -13.09 28.47
N THR A 158 -4.53 -13.36 29.77
CA THR A 158 -4.70 -14.72 30.29
C THR A 158 -6.15 -15.18 30.03
N TYR A 159 -6.45 -15.74 28.85
CA TYR A 159 -7.73 -16.41 28.60
C TYR A 159 -7.55 -17.65 27.71
N PRO A 160 -8.41 -18.68 27.91
CA PRO A 160 -8.20 -20.02 27.42
C PRO A 160 -8.31 -20.09 25.90
N HIS A 161 -7.46 -20.92 25.33
CA HIS A 161 -7.24 -21.12 23.92
C HIS A 161 -8.47 -21.76 23.26
N ASP A 162 -9.48 -20.98 22.86
CA ASP A 162 -10.58 -21.50 22.04
C ASP A 162 -10.28 -21.28 20.55
N GLY A 163 -9.80 -22.34 19.92
CA GLY A 163 -9.14 -22.37 18.63
C GLY A 163 -10.05 -22.22 17.43
N ARG A 164 -10.57 -21.02 17.16
CA ARG A 164 -11.13 -20.71 15.83
C ARG A 164 -10.04 -20.28 14.86
N ARG A 165 -9.25 -21.25 14.40
CA ARG A 165 -8.43 -21.09 13.19
C ARG A 165 -9.36 -20.84 12.00
N ARG A 166 -9.09 -19.80 11.21
CA ARG A 166 -9.75 -19.62 9.90
C ARG A 166 -9.51 -20.89 9.06
N PRO A 167 -10.54 -21.46 8.41
CA PRO A 167 -10.34 -22.60 7.53
C PRO A 167 -9.41 -22.19 6.38
N LEU A 168 -8.44 -23.05 6.08
CA LEU A 168 -7.56 -22.93 4.93
C LEU A 168 -8.40 -22.92 3.66
N ARG A 169 -8.12 -21.96 2.79
CA ARG A 169 -8.74 -21.83 1.47
C ARG A 169 -8.39 -23.09 0.66
N PRO A 170 -9.36 -23.82 0.09
CA PRO A 170 -9.04 -25.00 -0.71
C PRO A 170 -8.28 -24.54 -1.96
N GLU A 171 -7.16 -25.22 -2.23
CA GLU A 171 -6.39 -25.04 -3.46
C GLU A 171 -7.25 -25.49 -4.64
N SER A 172 -7.46 -24.57 -5.57
CA SER A 172 -8.11 -24.84 -6.85
C SER A 172 -7.14 -25.65 -7.71
N GLN A 173 -7.52 -26.89 -8.03
CA GLN A 173 -6.93 -27.71 -9.10
C GLN A 173 -7.21 -27.12 -10.47
#